data_AF-A0A973DNK5-F1
#
_entry.id   AF-A0A973DNK5-F1
#
_cell.length_a   1.000
_cell.length_b   1.000
_cell.length_c   1.000
_cell.angle_alpha   90.00
_cell.angle_beta   90.00
_cell.angle_gamma   90.00
#
_symmetry.space_group_name_H-M   'P 1'
#
loop_
_entity.id
_entity.type
_entity.pdbx_description
1 polymer ?
#
loop_
_entity_poly.entity_id
_entity_poly.type
_entity_poly.pdbx_seq_one_letter_code
_entity_poly.pdbx_strand_id
1 'polypeptide(L)'
;MICKTGKKCTVPVSVTGGTLEYDATTYNIGLRYSNNEIFSPFISYSEGFDIANVGSLLRNAKFTELNKLDTEAAIVKNSEIGFSSVYENVRFEMAAFYSTNNYGGNMVEDSATGTYRLERAPQKIWGYEAAVDVTLTEALDAGVSYSWSEGKNKANNTYLDGSSISPPKITFYANYQANENLRLAMNYIGVQSRSRFEASNGKYSGRKAPVSSYNVVNASASYAISDALKLSVGIENLLNSDYYSHIAQSHTFSGWNIKGKGRTVNLGLAYNF
;
A
#
# COMPACT_ATOMS: atom_id res chain seq x y z
N MET A 1 31.53 11.33 -18.62
CA MET A 1 31.20 9.97 -19.12
C MET A 1 31.19 9.06 -17.91
N ILE A 2 30.05 8.42 -17.59
CA ILE A 2 29.98 7.46 -16.47
C ILE A 2 30.01 6.06 -17.08
N CYS A 3 31.09 5.33 -16.87
CA CYS A 3 31.23 3.96 -17.35
C CYS A 3 31.05 3.00 -16.16
N LYS A 4 30.10 2.07 -16.27
CA LYS A 4 30.03 0.90 -15.36
C LYS A 4 30.72 -0.27 -16.05
N THR A 5 31.59 -0.97 -15.34
CA THR A 5 32.31 -2.15 -15.84
C THR A 5 31.34 -3.16 -16.46
N GLY A 6 31.56 -3.53 -17.72
CA GLY A 6 30.68 -4.46 -18.46
C GLY A 6 29.38 -3.86 -19.04
N LYS A 7 29.16 -2.54 -18.97
CA LYS A 7 28.01 -1.85 -19.59
C LYS A 7 28.46 -0.67 -20.46
N LYS A 8 27.61 -0.28 -21.42
CA LYS A 8 27.85 0.92 -22.26
C LYS A 8 28.01 2.16 -21.38
N CYS A 9 29.01 2.98 -21.69
CA CYS A 9 29.22 4.27 -21.03
C CYS A 9 28.05 5.21 -21.33
N THR A 10 27.57 5.94 -20.31
CA THR A 10 26.60 7.01 -20.52
C THR A 10 27.32 8.31 -20.86
N VAL A 11 26.87 8.93 -21.96
CA VAL A 11 27.32 10.26 -22.38
C VAL A 11 26.47 11.28 -21.63
N PRO A 12 27.08 12.27 -20.95
CA PRO A 12 26.31 13.33 -20.31
C PRO A 12 25.50 14.08 -21.38
N VAL A 13 24.22 14.31 -21.09
CA VAL A 13 23.33 15.12 -21.92
C VAL A 13 23.10 16.44 -21.18
N SER A 14 23.45 17.56 -21.82
CA SER A 14 23.07 18.88 -21.33
C SER A 14 21.59 19.08 -21.61
N VAL A 15 20.80 19.27 -20.56
CA VAL A 15 19.37 19.57 -20.65
C VAL A 15 19.19 21.06 -20.36
N THR A 16 18.65 21.81 -21.32
CA THR A 16 18.29 23.23 -21.12
C THR A 16 17.12 23.32 -20.16
N GLY A 17 17.24 24.14 -19.12
CA GLY A 17 16.17 24.42 -18.16
C GLY A 17 14.99 25.17 -18.79
N GLY A 18 13.84 25.15 -18.12
CA GLY A 18 12.62 25.83 -18.57
C GLY A 18 11.52 25.77 -17.53
N THR A 19 10.34 26.29 -17.88
CA THR A 19 9.13 26.26 -17.05
C THR A 19 8.18 25.18 -17.55
N LEU A 20 7.66 24.35 -16.65
CA LEU A 20 6.57 23.42 -16.92
C LEU A 20 5.35 23.92 -16.16
N GLU A 21 4.25 24.15 -16.88
CA GLU A 21 3.00 24.63 -16.31
C GLU A 21 1.99 23.49 -16.28
N TYR A 22 1.28 23.37 -15.16
CA TYR A 22 0.26 22.36 -14.94
C TYR A 22 -1.01 23.04 -14.44
N ASP A 23 -2.15 22.68 -15.01
CA ASP A 23 -3.46 23.08 -14.53
C ASP A 23 -4.37 21.85 -14.48
N ALA A 24 -5.11 21.72 -13.38
CA ALA A 24 -6.07 20.64 -13.18
C ALA A 24 -7.20 21.13 -12.27
N THR A 25 -8.39 21.26 -12.84
CA THR A 25 -9.61 21.51 -12.06
C THR A 25 -10.20 20.17 -11.63
N THR A 26 -10.41 19.98 -10.33
CA THR A 26 -10.93 18.74 -9.73
C THR A 26 -12.26 18.94 -9.03
N TYR A 27 -13.14 17.95 -9.11
CA TYR A 27 -14.45 17.97 -8.45
C TYR A 27 -14.58 16.86 -7.41
N ASN A 28 -15.22 17.17 -6.28
CA ASN A 28 -15.46 16.23 -5.19
C ASN A 28 -16.90 16.40 -4.67
N ILE A 29 -17.63 15.29 -4.51
CA ILE A 29 -18.98 15.27 -3.96
C ILE A 29 -19.19 14.01 -3.12
N GLY A 30 -19.85 14.14 -1.98
CA GLY A 30 -20.18 13.01 -1.11
C GLY A 30 -21.54 13.20 -0.47
N LEU A 31 -22.29 12.11 -0.34
CA LEU A 31 -23.59 12.07 0.33
C LEU A 31 -23.60 10.92 1.33
N ARG A 32 -24.06 11.19 2.55
CA ARG A 32 -24.21 10.20 3.62
C ARG A 32 -25.57 10.36 4.27
N TYR A 33 -26.24 9.24 4.50
CA TYR A 33 -27.44 9.19 5.34
C TYR A 33 -27.05 8.69 6.73
N SER A 34 -27.31 9.47 7.78
CA SER A 34 -26.88 9.18 9.15
C SER A 34 -28.02 9.19 10.18
N ASN A 35 -29.27 9.15 9.73
CA ASN A 35 -30.43 9.17 10.63
C ASN A 35 -30.70 7.78 11.27
N ASN A 36 -29.94 6.75 10.89
CA ASN A 36 -29.97 5.43 11.52
C ASN A 36 -28.53 4.97 11.77
N GLU A 37 -28.17 4.78 13.03
CA GLU A 37 -26.83 4.31 13.42
C GLU A 37 -26.58 2.86 13.01
N ILE A 38 -27.63 2.03 12.96
CA ILE A 38 -27.54 0.62 12.54
C ILE A 38 -27.20 0.53 11.05
N PHE A 39 -27.51 1.55 10.24
CA PHE A 39 -27.15 1.59 8.84
C PHE A 39 -27.02 3.03 8.34
N SER A 40 -25.78 3.50 8.25
CA SER A 40 -25.40 4.81 7.74
C SER A 40 -24.67 4.69 6.40
N PRO A 41 -25.38 4.56 5.27
CA PRO A 41 -24.78 4.42 3.95
C PRO A 41 -24.22 5.75 3.43
N PHE A 42 -23.22 5.65 2.57
CA PHE A 42 -22.65 6.78 1.84
C PHE A 42 -22.31 6.42 0.40
N ILE A 43 -22.28 7.46 -0.43
CA ILE A 43 -21.66 7.45 -1.76
C ILE A 43 -20.73 8.66 -1.87
N SER A 44 -19.61 8.50 -2.56
CA SER A 44 -18.68 9.60 -2.83
C SER A 44 -18.09 9.49 -4.23
N TYR A 45 -17.76 10.65 -4.78
CA TYR A 45 -16.97 10.83 -5.97
C TYR A 45 -15.88 11.86 -5.68
N SER A 46 -14.64 11.53 -6.00
CA SER A 46 -13.51 12.44 -5.83
C SER A 46 -12.59 12.42 -7.04
N GLU A 47 -12.03 13.59 -7.35
CA GLU A 47 -10.98 13.74 -8.35
C GLU A 47 -9.72 14.29 -7.67
N GLY A 48 -8.58 13.71 -8.04
CA GLY A 48 -7.26 14.21 -7.70
C GLY A 48 -6.40 14.28 -8.95
N PHE A 49 -5.23 14.92 -8.84
CA PHE A 49 -4.23 14.90 -9.90
C PHE A 49 -2.85 14.62 -9.32
N ASP A 50 -2.01 13.98 -10.12
CA ASP A 50 -0.58 13.79 -9.84
C ASP A 50 0.24 14.30 -11.01
N ILE A 51 1.40 14.88 -10.74
CA ILE A 51 2.33 15.36 -11.77
C ILE A 51 3.46 14.35 -11.91
N ALA A 52 3.96 14.18 -13.13
CA ALA A 52 5.05 13.25 -13.37
C ALA A 52 6.28 13.60 -12.52
N ASN A 53 6.98 12.59 -11.99
CA ASN A 53 8.24 12.80 -11.29
C ASN A 53 9.35 13.25 -12.27
N VAL A 54 9.42 14.56 -12.51
CA VAL A 54 10.38 15.20 -13.44
C VAL A 54 11.82 14.86 -13.08
N GLY A 55 12.15 14.76 -11.78
CA GLY A 55 13.49 14.38 -11.33
C GLY A 55 13.90 12.98 -11.80
N SER A 56 12.96 12.03 -11.88
CA SER A 56 13.21 10.70 -12.45
C SER A 56 13.48 10.75 -13.95
N LEU A 57 12.75 11.58 -14.68
CA LEU A 57 12.93 11.78 -16.13
C LEU A 57 14.28 12.44 -16.42
N LEU A 58 14.69 13.42 -15.63
CA LEU A 58 15.98 14.11 -15.77
C LEU A 58 17.18 13.21 -15.47
N ARG A 59 17.08 12.31 -14.47
CA ARG A 59 18.17 11.36 -14.14
C ARG A 59 18.54 10.42 -15.29
N ASN A 60 17.60 10.16 -16.20
CA ASN A 60 17.80 9.30 -17.37
C ASN A 60 17.56 10.06 -18.69
N ALA A 61 17.81 11.37 -18.70
CA ALA A 61 17.49 12.22 -19.84
C ALA A 61 18.15 11.73 -21.15
N LYS A 62 17.30 11.48 -22.15
CA LYS A 62 17.69 11.29 -23.55
C LYS A 62 17.27 12.46 -24.44
N PHE A 63 16.77 13.53 -23.81
CA PHE A 63 16.27 14.75 -24.43
C PHE A 63 17.18 15.92 -24.04
N THR A 64 17.19 16.96 -24.87
CA THR A 64 18.03 18.16 -24.67
C THR A 64 17.27 19.37 -24.15
N GLU A 65 15.94 19.34 -24.18
CA GLU A 65 15.07 20.45 -23.75
C GLU A 65 13.96 19.94 -22.84
N LEU A 66 13.71 20.65 -21.74
CA LEU A 66 12.73 20.27 -20.71
C LEU A 66 11.28 20.29 -21.24
N ASN A 67 10.96 21.22 -22.14
CA ASN A 67 9.63 21.40 -22.75
C ASN A 67 9.18 20.23 -23.66
N LYS A 68 10.09 19.29 -23.99
CA LYS A 68 9.78 18.08 -24.77
C LYS A 68 9.29 16.93 -23.89
N LEU A 69 9.18 17.14 -22.58
CA LEU A 69 8.67 16.15 -21.64
C LEU A 69 7.13 16.13 -21.64
N ASP A 70 6.56 14.99 -22.03
CA ASP A 70 5.15 14.69 -21.74
C ASP A 70 4.99 14.48 -20.23
N THR A 71 4.54 15.53 -19.55
CA THR A 71 4.35 15.59 -18.10
C THR A 71 2.92 15.90 -17.70
N GLU A 72 1.96 15.72 -18.62
CA GLU A 72 0.55 16.03 -18.39
C GLU A 72 0.06 15.49 -17.03
N ALA A 73 -0.79 16.24 -16.35
CA ALA A 73 -1.28 15.83 -15.04
C ALA A 73 -2.08 14.52 -15.15
N ALA A 74 -1.73 13.54 -14.31
CA ALA A 74 -2.45 12.30 -14.15
C ALA A 74 -3.70 12.55 -13.31
N ILE A 75 -4.85 12.78 -13.95
CA ILE A 75 -6.12 12.91 -13.25
C ILE A 75 -6.58 11.52 -12.79
N VAL A 76 -6.88 11.41 -11.50
CA VAL A 76 -7.45 10.24 -10.83
C VAL A 76 -8.90 10.54 -10.50
N LYS A 77 -9.80 9.63 -10.83
CA LYS A 77 -11.24 9.71 -10.54
C LYS A 77 -11.63 8.50 -9.71
N ASN A 78 -12.19 8.72 -8.53
CA ASN A 78 -12.55 7.67 -7.60
C ASN A 78 -14.03 7.76 -7.24
N SER A 79 -14.74 6.64 -7.38
CA SER A 79 -16.13 6.49 -6.95
C SER A 79 -16.18 5.46 -5.84
N GLU A 80 -16.83 5.78 -4.73
CA GLU A 80 -16.99 4.87 -3.60
C GLU A 80 -18.45 4.78 -3.16
N ILE A 81 -18.82 3.59 -2.68
CA ILE A 81 -20.08 3.32 -2.02
C ILE A 81 -19.78 2.46 -0.80
N GLY A 82 -20.43 2.78 0.31
CA GLY A 82 -20.22 2.03 1.52
C GLY A 82 -21.25 2.33 2.57
N PHE A 83 -21.05 1.78 3.76
CA PHE A 83 -21.83 2.08 4.92
C PHE A 83 -21.04 1.80 6.20
N SER A 84 -21.48 2.45 7.27
CA SER A 84 -21.11 2.09 8.63
C SER A 84 -22.36 1.70 9.40
N SER A 85 -22.22 0.73 10.29
CA SER A 85 -23.25 0.25 11.19
C SER A 85 -22.69 0.25 12.60
N VAL A 86 -23.43 0.82 13.54
CA VAL A 86 -23.17 0.71 14.98
C VAL A 86 -24.41 0.07 15.59
N TYR A 87 -24.23 -1.08 16.21
CA TYR A 87 -25.28 -1.80 16.90
C TYR A 87 -24.72 -2.35 18.21
N GLU A 88 -25.21 -1.82 19.34
CA GLU A 88 -24.75 -2.15 20.68
C GLU A 88 -23.21 -2.02 20.80
N ASN A 89 -22.52 -3.13 21.00
CA ASN A 89 -21.08 -3.23 21.18
C ASN A 89 -20.32 -3.57 19.88
N VAL A 90 -21.00 -3.55 18.72
CA VAL A 90 -20.45 -3.90 17.42
C VAL A 90 -20.46 -2.69 16.49
N ARG A 91 -19.30 -2.38 15.91
CA ARG A 91 -19.17 -1.46 14.78
C ARG A 91 -18.77 -2.27 13.55
N PHE A 92 -19.47 -2.05 12.45
CA PHE A 92 -19.15 -2.65 11.16
C PHE A 92 -19.02 -1.57 10.10
N GLU A 93 -18.02 -1.67 9.25
CA GLU A 93 -17.79 -0.76 8.14
C GLU A 93 -17.48 -1.55 6.88
N MET A 94 -18.06 -1.14 5.77
CA MET A 94 -17.75 -1.72 4.46
C MET A 94 -17.77 -0.63 3.40
N ALA A 95 -16.76 -0.65 2.53
CA ALA A 95 -16.70 0.22 1.36
C ALA A 95 -16.24 -0.57 0.15
N ALA A 96 -16.80 -0.24 -1.02
CA ALA A 96 -16.30 -0.67 -2.31
C ALA A 96 -15.95 0.57 -3.13
N PHE A 97 -14.85 0.49 -3.87
CA PHE A 97 -14.34 1.62 -4.65
C PHE A 97 -14.02 1.21 -6.07
N TYR A 98 -14.10 2.19 -6.97
CA TYR A 98 -13.66 2.09 -8.35
C TYR A 98 -12.92 3.37 -8.72
N SER A 99 -11.62 3.22 -8.95
CA SER A 99 -10.69 4.29 -9.28
C SER A 99 -10.21 4.15 -10.73
N THR A 100 -10.12 5.25 -11.45
CA THR A 100 -9.52 5.31 -12.78
C THR A 100 -8.53 6.45 -12.88
N ASN A 101 -7.50 6.28 -13.70
CA ASN A 101 -6.59 7.37 -14.04
C ASN A 101 -6.31 7.40 -15.55
N ASN A 102 -5.95 8.58 -16.06
CA ASN A 102 -5.59 8.75 -17.47
C ASN A 102 -4.12 8.37 -17.72
N TYR A 103 -3.25 8.59 -16.72
CA TYR A 103 -1.82 8.29 -16.79
C TYR A 103 -1.33 7.64 -15.50
N GLY A 104 -1.20 6.32 -15.50
CA GLY A 104 -0.51 5.57 -14.44
C GLY A 104 1.01 5.77 -14.48
N GLY A 105 1.67 5.55 -13.34
CA GLY A 105 3.12 5.71 -13.19
C GLY A 105 3.91 4.40 -13.20
N ASN A 106 3.60 3.46 -14.08
CA ASN A 106 4.25 2.14 -14.05
C ASN A 106 5.64 2.18 -14.69
N MET A 107 6.59 1.43 -14.14
CA MET A 107 7.92 1.26 -14.75
C MET A 107 7.97 -0.07 -15.49
N VAL A 108 8.04 -0.04 -16.81
CA VAL A 108 8.12 -1.24 -17.67
C VAL A 108 9.55 -1.47 -18.13
N GLU A 109 9.98 -2.72 -18.10
CA GLU A 109 11.29 -3.11 -18.62
C GLU A 109 11.30 -3.07 -20.15
N ASP A 110 12.29 -2.38 -20.70
CA ASP A 110 12.63 -2.43 -22.11
C ASP A 110 13.44 -3.71 -22.35
N SER A 111 12.83 -4.67 -23.07
CA SER A 111 13.41 -5.98 -23.33
C SER A 111 14.69 -5.96 -24.17
N ALA A 112 14.94 -4.89 -24.92
CA ALA A 112 16.14 -4.76 -25.75
C ALA A 112 17.34 -4.22 -24.95
N THR A 113 17.10 -3.46 -23.88
CA THR A 113 18.14 -2.78 -23.12
C THR A 113 18.26 -3.24 -21.66
N GLY A 114 17.25 -3.96 -21.14
CA GLY A 114 17.14 -4.32 -19.73
C GLY A 114 16.99 -3.10 -18.82
N THR A 115 16.61 -1.94 -19.38
CA THR A 115 16.40 -0.70 -18.63
C THR A 115 14.91 -0.48 -18.41
N TYR A 116 14.54 0.18 -17.33
CA TYR A 116 13.14 0.43 -17.01
C TYR A 116 12.75 1.84 -17.46
N ARG A 117 11.64 1.96 -18.19
CA ARG A 117 11.05 3.23 -18.62
C ARG A 117 9.71 3.46 -17.94
N LEU A 118 9.38 4.72 -17.71
CA LEU A 118 8.06 5.11 -17.27
C LEU A 118 7.07 4.86 -18.40
N GLU A 119 6.08 4.01 -18.15
CA GLU A 119 4.92 3.79 -19.00
C GLU A 119 3.74 4.56 -18.40
N ARG A 120 3.40 5.66 -19.08
CA ARG A 120 2.20 6.45 -18.80
C ARG A 120 1.02 5.81 -19.51
N ALA A 121 0.26 4.98 -18.80
CA ALA A 121 -0.88 4.28 -19.38
C ALA A 121 -2.11 4.37 -18.47
N PRO A 122 -3.33 4.47 -19.03
CA PRO A 122 -4.53 4.61 -18.23
C PRO A 122 -4.80 3.33 -17.43
N GLN A 123 -5.21 3.49 -16.18
CA GLN A 123 -5.44 2.38 -15.25
C GLN A 123 -6.86 2.43 -14.68
N LYS A 124 -7.36 1.26 -14.31
CA LYS A 124 -8.55 1.11 -13.46
C LYS A 124 -8.20 0.19 -12.30
N ILE A 125 -8.57 0.58 -11.09
CA ILE A 125 -8.37 -0.18 -9.86
C ILE A 125 -9.72 -0.25 -9.16
N TRP A 126 -10.09 -1.42 -8.65
CA TRP A 126 -11.32 -1.59 -7.91
C TRP A 126 -11.07 -2.53 -6.74
N GLY A 127 -11.88 -2.39 -5.71
CA GLY A 127 -11.69 -3.17 -4.51
C GLY A 127 -12.81 -2.97 -3.53
N TYR A 128 -12.68 -3.66 -2.41
CA TYR A 128 -13.52 -3.47 -1.26
C TYR A 128 -12.73 -3.73 0.01
N GLU A 129 -13.17 -3.05 1.07
CA GLU A 129 -12.62 -3.17 2.40
C GLU A 129 -13.77 -3.33 3.37
N ALA A 130 -13.58 -4.16 4.38
CA ALA A 130 -14.54 -4.36 5.46
C ALA A 130 -13.81 -4.45 6.79
N ALA A 131 -14.42 -3.90 7.84
CA ALA A 131 -13.92 -3.95 9.19
C ALA A 131 -15.07 -4.22 10.17
N VAL A 132 -14.79 -5.03 11.20
CA VAL A 132 -15.69 -5.28 12.32
C VAL A 132 -14.89 -5.01 13.59
N ASP A 133 -15.39 -4.15 14.46
CA ASP A 133 -14.86 -3.91 15.81
C ASP A 133 -15.93 -4.31 16.83
N VAL A 134 -15.53 -5.05 17.87
CA VAL A 134 -16.44 -5.54 18.91
C VAL A 134 -15.84 -5.30 20.29
N THR A 135 -16.60 -4.63 21.15
CA THR A 135 -16.32 -4.58 22.59
C THR A 135 -16.94 -5.82 23.25
N LEU A 136 -16.17 -6.90 23.36
CA LEU A 136 -16.65 -8.19 23.87
C LEU A 136 -17.01 -8.12 25.37
N THR A 137 -16.25 -7.37 26.15
CA THR A 137 -16.51 -7.05 27.57
C THR A 137 -15.98 -5.65 27.88
N GLU A 138 -16.23 -5.13 29.09
CA GLU A 138 -15.62 -3.87 29.55
C GLU A 138 -14.08 -3.87 29.52
N ALA A 139 -13.47 -5.06 29.58
CA ALA A 139 -12.02 -5.25 29.60
C ALA A 139 -11.45 -5.76 28.27
N LEU A 140 -12.26 -6.16 27.28
CA LEU A 140 -11.81 -6.83 26.07
C LEU A 140 -12.48 -6.25 24.83
N ASP A 141 -11.68 -5.65 23.96
CA ASP A 141 -12.07 -5.28 22.62
C ASP A 141 -11.26 -6.05 21.58
N ALA A 142 -11.88 -6.34 20.45
CA ALA A 142 -11.25 -7.02 19.34
C ALA A 142 -11.79 -6.49 18.02
N GLY A 143 -10.97 -6.57 16.98
CA GLY A 143 -11.40 -6.17 15.65
C GLY A 143 -10.75 -7.02 14.57
N VAL A 144 -11.42 -7.09 13.43
CA VAL A 144 -10.95 -7.77 12.23
C VAL A 144 -11.20 -6.87 11.03
N SER A 145 -10.23 -6.79 10.12
CA SER A 145 -10.41 -6.09 8.85
C SER A 145 -9.89 -6.92 7.69
N TYR A 146 -10.50 -6.70 6.54
CA TYR A 146 -10.18 -7.36 5.30
C TYR A 146 -10.12 -6.35 4.17
N SER A 147 -9.08 -6.40 3.35
CA SER A 147 -8.98 -5.60 2.13
C SER A 147 -8.61 -6.46 0.93
N TRP A 148 -9.28 -6.17 -0.18
CA TRP A 148 -9.00 -6.77 -1.48
C TRP A 148 -9.08 -5.69 -2.55
N SER A 149 -8.10 -5.67 -3.44
CA SER A 149 -8.14 -4.83 -4.63
C SER A 149 -7.53 -5.55 -5.82
N GLU A 150 -7.94 -5.11 -7.01
CA GLU A 150 -7.38 -5.54 -8.27
C GLU A 150 -7.35 -4.36 -9.23
N GLY A 151 -6.49 -4.44 -10.24
CA GLY A 151 -6.44 -3.40 -11.24
C GLY A 151 -5.92 -3.88 -12.58
N LYS A 152 -6.31 -3.15 -13.61
CA LYS A 152 -5.90 -3.39 -14.99
C LYS A 152 -5.52 -2.09 -15.70
N ASN A 153 -4.65 -2.19 -16.68
CA ASN A 153 -4.49 -1.17 -17.69
C ASN A 153 -5.80 -1.07 -18.51
N LYS A 154 -6.34 0.13 -18.64
CA LYS A 154 -7.63 0.40 -19.28
C LYS A 154 -7.58 0.20 -20.81
N ALA A 155 -6.43 0.46 -21.44
CA ALA A 155 -6.27 0.41 -22.88
C ALA A 155 -6.19 -1.04 -23.41
N ASN A 156 -5.44 -1.92 -22.72
CA ASN A 156 -5.19 -3.28 -23.18
C ASN A 156 -5.75 -4.38 -22.25
N ASN A 157 -6.42 -4.00 -21.16
CA ASN A 157 -7.04 -4.90 -20.17
C ASN A 157 -6.08 -5.90 -19.50
N THR A 158 -4.78 -5.60 -19.47
CA THR A 158 -3.76 -6.41 -18.76
C THR A 158 -3.73 -6.08 -17.27
N TYR A 159 -3.43 -7.07 -16.42
CA TYR A 159 -3.34 -6.87 -14.97
C TYR A 159 -2.19 -5.94 -14.58
N LEU A 160 -2.44 -5.09 -13.58
CA LEU A 160 -1.40 -4.29 -12.94
C LEU A 160 -0.54 -5.16 -12.02
N ASP A 161 0.75 -4.82 -11.95
CA ASP A 161 1.75 -5.62 -11.26
C ASP A 161 1.82 -5.32 -9.74
N GLY A 162 2.76 -5.96 -9.04
CA GLY A 162 2.94 -5.82 -7.59
C GLY A 162 3.34 -4.44 -7.10
N SER A 163 3.61 -3.46 -7.99
CA SER A 163 3.76 -2.05 -7.58
C SER A 163 2.44 -1.34 -7.35
N SER A 164 1.38 -1.73 -8.04
CA SER A 164 0.08 -1.06 -7.96
C SER A 164 -0.93 -1.85 -7.12
N ILE A 165 -0.89 -3.18 -7.17
CA ILE A 165 -1.88 -4.04 -6.54
C ILE A 165 -1.23 -4.92 -5.48
N SER A 166 -1.60 -4.67 -4.23
CA SER A 166 -1.24 -5.51 -3.09
C SER A 166 -2.06 -6.80 -3.09
N PRO A 167 -1.52 -7.92 -2.58
CA PRO A 167 -2.33 -9.11 -2.32
C PRO A 167 -3.42 -8.81 -1.29
N PRO A 168 -4.49 -9.63 -1.26
CA PRO A 168 -5.54 -9.49 -0.26
C PRO A 168 -4.97 -9.64 1.15
N LYS A 169 -5.49 -8.86 2.09
CA LYS A 169 -4.96 -8.80 3.45
C LYS A 169 -6.08 -8.92 4.47
N ILE A 170 -5.85 -9.73 5.49
CA ILE A 170 -6.68 -9.79 6.68
C ILE A 170 -5.84 -9.33 7.86
N THR A 171 -6.41 -8.51 8.74
CA THR A 171 -5.81 -8.15 10.01
C THR A 171 -6.77 -8.43 11.15
N PHE A 172 -6.23 -8.79 12.30
CA PHE A 172 -6.99 -8.99 13.52
C PHE A 172 -6.24 -8.33 14.67
N TYR A 173 -6.96 -7.73 15.60
CA TYR A 173 -6.39 -7.27 16.86
C TYR A 173 -7.27 -7.66 18.03
N ALA A 174 -6.67 -7.78 19.20
CA ALA A 174 -7.36 -7.89 20.48
C ALA A 174 -6.61 -7.10 21.54
N ASN A 175 -7.33 -6.31 22.32
CA ASN A 175 -6.81 -5.58 23.46
C ASN A 175 -7.53 -6.03 24.73
N TYR A 176 -6.76 -6.38 25.76
CA TYR A 176 -7.29 -6.85 27.03
C TYR A 176 -6.73 -6.02 28.19
N GLN A 177 -7.60 -5.35 28.93
CA GLN A 177 -7.30 -4.66 30.18
C GLN A 177 -7.43 -5.67 31.33
N ALA A 178 -6.32 -6.29 31.73
CA ALA A 178 -6.32 -7.33 32.76
C ALA A 178 -6.64 -6.80 34.16
N ASN A 179 -6.22 -5.56 34.45
CA ASN A 179 -6.58 -4.76 35.62
C ASN A 179 -6.24 -3.28 35.35
N GLU A 180 -6.41 -2.37 36.29
CA GLU A 180 -6.15 -0.92 36.13
C GLU A 180 -4.74 -0.60 35.60
N ASN A 181 -3.75 -1.43 35.89
CA ASN A 181 -2.34 -1.17 35.56
C ASN A 181 -1.84 -2.00 34.37
N LEU A 182 -2.42 -3.17 34.10
CA LEU A 182 -1.92 -4.13 33.11
C LEU A 182 -2.82 -4.19 31.87
N ARG A 183 -2.24 -3.84 30.72
CA ARG A 183 -2.86 -4.01 29.40
C ARG A 183 -2.07 -4.99 28.55
N LEU A 184 -2.77 -5.93 27.92
CA LEU A 184 -2.24 -6.85 26.92
C LEU A 184 -2.82 -6.50 25.55
N ALA A 185 -2.04 -6.69 24.49
CA ALA A 185 -2.53 -6.52 23.13
C ALA A 185 -1.91 -7.57 22.20
N MET A 186 -2.67 -8.02 21.22
CA MET A 186 -2.23 -8.91 20.17
C MET A 186 -2.68 -8.36 18.82
N ASN A 187 -1.82 -8.48 17.81
CA ASN A 187 -2.10 -8.12 16.43
C ASN A 187 -1.70 -9.27 15.51
N TYR A 188 -2.54 -9.59 14.54
CA TYR A 188 -2.29 -10.58 13.50
C TYR A 188 -2.41 -9.92 12.14
N ILE A 189 -1.49 -10.26 11.24
CA ILE A 189 -1.50 -9.84 9.84
C ILE A 189 -1.38 -11.10 8.99
N GLY A 190 -2.41 -11.37 8.18
CA GLY A 190 -2.40 -12.42 7.17
C GLY A 190 -2.39 -11.80 5.78
N VAL A 191 -1.31 -12.00 5.03
CA VAL A 191 -1.24 -11.63 3.61
C VAL A 191 -1.51 -12.88 2.79
N GLN A 192 -2.50 -12.81 1.90
CA GLN A 192 -2.89 -13.93 1.06
C GLN A 192 -2.04 -14.01 -0.21
N SER A 193 -2.16 -15.12 -0.92
CA SER A 193 -1.46 -15.33 -2.18
C SER A 193 -2.02 -14.46 -3.29
N ARG A 194 -1.15 -14.00 -4.20
CA ARG A 194 -1.54 -13.33 -5.45
C ARG A 194 -0.67 -13.84 -6.59
N SER A 195 -1.31 -14.39 -7.62
CA SER A 195 -0.66 -14.80 -8.87
C SER A 195 -1.54 -14.39 -10.05
N ARG A 196 -1.02 -13.49 -10.89
CA ARG A 196 -1.73 -12.93 -12.06
C ARG A 196 -0.94 -13.00 -13.36
N PHE A 197 0.31 -13.42 -13.28
CA PHE A 197 1.24 -13.37 -14.39
C PHE A 197 1.85 -14.75 -14.60
N GLU A 198 2.11 -15.05 -15.86
CA GLU A 198 2.82 -16.26 -16.26
C GLU A 198 4.32 -15.98 -16.37
N ALA A 199 5.13 -16.96 -16.01
CA ALA A 199 6.58 -16.88 -16.16
C ALA A 199 6.96 -17.06 -17.64
N SER A 200 7.95 -16.29 -18.11
CA SER A 200 8.56 -16.50 -19.43
C SER A 200 9.83 -17.33 -19.26
N ASN A 201 9.89 -18.51 -19.90
CA ASN A 201 11.01 -19.47 -19.74
C ASN A 201 11.32 -19.81 -18.27
N GLY A 202 10.27 -19.97 -17.46
CA GLY A 202 10.39 -20.29 -16.03
C GLY A 202 10.87 -19.14 -15.14
N LYS A 203 10.97 -17.92 -15.66
CA LYS A 203 11.38 -16.73 -14.89
C LYS A 203 10.34 -15.60 -14.97
N TYR A 204 10.19 -14.90 -13.86
CA TYR A 204 9.43 -13.66 -13.77
C TYR A 204 10.36 -12.46 -13.99
N SER A 205 9.80 -11.35 -14.49
CA SER A 205 10.52 -10.09 -14.68
C SER A 205 9.75 -8.91 -14.08
N GLY A 206 10.48 -7.83 -13.76
CA GLY A 206 9.93 -6.65 -13.10
C GLY A 206 9.27 -6.98 -11.76
N ARG A 207 7.98 -6.67 -11.64
CA ARG A 207 7.20 -6.79 -10.40
C ARG A 207 6.06 -7.81 -10.51
N LYS A 208 6.24 -8.81 -11.38
CA LYS A 208 5.21 -9.76 -11.80
C LYS A 208 5.32 -11.13 -11.11
N ALA A 209 6.31 -11.33 -10.24
CA ALA A 209 6.43 -12.59 -9.53
C ALA A 209 5.22 -12.82 -8.58
N PRO A 210 4.80 -14.09 -8.40
CA PRO A 210 3.70 -14.43 -7.52
C PRO A 210 4.08 -14.15 -6.07
N VAL A 211 3.08 -13.81 -5.28
CA VAL A 211 3.19 -13.70 -3.83
C VAL A 211 2.56 -14.93 -3.20
N SER A 212 3.33 -15.65 -2.39
CA SER A 212 2.85 -16.67 -1.47
C SER A 212 2.38 -16.04 -0.17
N SER A 213 1.34 -16.63 0.41
CA SER A 213 0.77 -16.18 1.67
C SER A 213 1.76 -16.29 2.83
N TYR A 214 1.61 -15.41 3.81
CA TYR A 214 2.35 -15.44 5.06
C TYR A 214 1.56 -14.76 6.18
N ASN A 215 1.89 -15.14 7.40
CA ASN A 215 1.20 -14.67 8.60
C ASN A 215 2.22 -14.19 9.63
N VAL A 216 1.90 -13.08 10.29
CA VAL A 216 2.71 -12.51 11.36
C VAL A 216 1.81 -12.22 12.56
N VAL A 217 2.20 -12.72 13.72
CA VAL A 217 1.54 -12.44 15.00
C VAL A 217 2.49 -11.58 15.83
N ASN A 218 1.98 -10.48 16.36
CA ASN A 218 2.68 -9.61 17.29
C ASN A 218 1.92 -9.58 18.61
N ALA A 219 2.63 -9.49 19.72
CA ALA A 219 2.02 -9.37 21.05
C ALA A 219 2.74 -8.30 21.85
N SER A 220 2.03 -7.66 22.77
CA SER A 220 2.62 -6.69 23.68
C SER A 220 1.91 -6.67 25.01
N ALA A 221 2.63 -6.28 26.06
CA ALA A 221 2.10 -5.98 27.36
C ALA A 221 2.61 -4.60 27.79
N SER A 222 1.80 -3.86 28.52
CA SER A 222 2.21 -2.64 29.18
C SER A 222 1.67 -2.56 30.58
N TYR A 223 2.51 -2.09 31.51
CA TYR A 223 2.22 -1.99 32.93
C TYR A 223 2.44 -0.55 33.42
N ALA A 224 1.41 0.08 33.95
CA ALA A 224 1.50 1.36 34.64
C ALA A 224 2.01 1.13 36.07
N ILE A 225 3.23 1.59 36.36
CA ILE A 225 3.83 1.51 37.70
C ILE A 225 3.28 2.66 38.56
N SER A 226 3.05 3.81 37.94
CA SER A 226 2.39 4.99 38.51
C SER A 226 1.80 5.84 37.37
N ASP A 227 1.06 6.89 37.69
CA ASP A 227 0.53 7.84 36.70
C ASP A 227 1.62 8.44 35.79
N ALA A 228 2.84 8.60 36.34
CA ALA A 228 3.97 9.16 35.63
C ALA A 228 4.85 8.10 34.92
N LEU A 229 4.75 6.80 35.27
CA LEU A 229 5.72 5.79 34.83
C LEU A 229 5.07 4.53 34.26
N LYS A 230 5.42 4.18 33.02
CA LYS A 230 4.91 3.01 32.31
C LYS A 230 6.03 2.16 31.72
N LEU A 231 5.97 0.85 31.96
CA LEU A 231 6.81 -0.16 31.33
C LEU A 231 6.05 -0.83 30.18
N SER A 232 6.74 -1.16 29.09
CA SER A 232 6.18 -1.96 27.99
C SER A 232 7.16 -3.02 27.50
N VAL A 233 6.60 -4.15 27.07
CA VAL A 233 7.31 -5.22 26.36
C VAL A 233 6.51 -5.59 25.11
N GLY A 234 7.19 -5.72 23.99
CA GLY A 234 6.60 -6.14 22.72
C GLY A 234 7.39 -7.29 22.11
N ILE A 235 6.68 -8.23 21.49
CA ILE A 235 7.25 -9.31 20.69
C ILE A 235 6.70 -9.16 19.27
N GLU A 236 7.56 -8.74 18.34
CA GLU A 236 7.28 -8.77 16.91
C GLU A 236 7.54 -10.17 16.39
N ASN A 237 6.66 -10.66 15.50
CA ASN A 237 6.76 -12.00 14.92
C ASN A 237 6.91 -13.11 15.98
N LEU A 238 5.93 -13.17 16.89
CA LEU A 238 5.86 -14.08 18.04
C LEU A 238 6.10 -15.55 17.65
N LEU A 239 5.54 -15.96 16.52
CA LEU A 239 5.64 -17.33 15.99
C LEU A 239 6.95 -17.58 15.22
N ASN A 240 7.81 -16.56 15.09
CA ASN A 240 9.05 -16.61 14.33
C ASN A 240 8.85 -17.11 12.88
N SER A 241 7.78 -16.64 12.23
CA SER A 241 7.50 -16.94 10.82
C SER A 241 8.66 -16.51 9.94
N ASP A 242 9.12 -17.40 9.07
CA ASP A 242 10.13 -17.09 8.05
C ASP A 242 9.42 -16.70 6.75
N TYR A 243 9.50 -15.43 6.38
CA TYR A 243 8.74 -14.90 5.25
C TYR A 243 9.47 -13.79 4.48
N TYR A 244 9.12 -13.65 3.22
CA TYR A 244 9.39 -12.45 2.42
C TYR A 244 8.14 -11.59 2.37
N SER A 245 8.28 -10.27 2.48
CA SER A 245 7.14 -9.36 2.28
C SER A 245 6.59 -9.48 0.85
N HIS A 246 5.35 -9.08 0.62
CA HIS A 246 4.75 -9.14 -0.73
C HIS A 246 5.56 -8.33 -1.76
N ILE A 247 6.19 -7.23 -1.33
CA ILE A 247 7.10 -6.44 -2.16
C ILE A 247 8.34 -7.26 -2.50
N ALA A 248 9.00 -7.86 -1.50
CA ALA A 248 10.20 -8.67 -1.70
C ALA A 248 9.94 -9.90 -2.57
N GLN A 249 8.73 -10.46 -2.53
CA GLN A 249 8.32 -11.59 -3.37
C GLN A 249 8.01 -11.16 -4.81
N SER A 250 7.23 -10.09 -5.00
CA SER A 250 6.78 -9.67 -6.34
C SER A 250 7.89 -9.00 -7.15
N HIS A 251 8.84 -8.33 -6.49
CA HIS A 251 9.94 -7.61 -7.12
C HIS A 251 11.12 -8.52 -7.44
N THR A 252 11.36 -8.78 -8.73
CA THR A 252 12.42 -9.69 -9.20
C THR A 252 13.81 -9.05 -9.30
N PHE A 253 13.95 -7.80 -8.85
CA PHE A 253 15.20 -7.06 -8.92
C PHE A 253 16.23 -7.59 -7.92
N SER A 254 17.51 -7.58 -8.31
CA SER A 254 18.60 -7.91 -7.39
C SER A 254 18.60 -6.98 -6.17
N GLY A 255 18.75 -7.55 -4.96
CA GLY A 255 18.74 -6.83 -3.69
C GLY A 255 17.37 -6.61 -3.05
N TRP A 256 16.26 -6.97 -3.72
CA TRP A 256 14.91 -6.82 -3.18
C TRP A 256 14.42 -8.03 -2.38
N ASN A 257 15.19 -9.14 -2.41
CA ASN A 257 14.92 -10.36 -1.65
C ASN A 257 15.33 -10.20 -0.18
N ILE A 258 14.61 -9.35 0.55
CA ILE A 258 14.84 -9.10 1.99
C ILE A 258 13.72 -9.77 2.78
N LYS A 259 14.11 -10.67 3.69
CA LYS A 259 13.17 -11.33 4.60
C LYS A 259 12.63 -10.35 5.64
N GLY A 260 11.41 -10.61 6.10
CA GLY A 260 10.88 -9.95 7.28
C GLY A 260 11.73 -10.22 8.52
N LYS A 261 11.61 -9.36 9.53
CA LYS A 261 12.29 -9.59 10.81
C LYS A 261 11.81 -10.91 11.42
N GLY A 262 12.75 -11.70 11.93
CA GLY A 262 12.44 -12.81 12.82
C GLY A 262 11.87 -12.32 14.15
N ARG A 263 11.65 -13.24 15.09
CA ARG A 263 11.15 -12.89 16.42
C ARG A 263 12.05 -11.86 17.10
N THR A 264 11.48 -10.70 17.39
CA THR A 264 12.21 -9.56 17.97
C THR A 264 11.50 -9.11 19.23
N VAL A 265 12.25 -8.91 20.32
CA VAL A 265 11.73 -8.41 21.59
C VAL A 265 12.14 -6.96 21.76
N ASN A 266 11.17 -6.11 22.08
CA ASN A 266 11.36 -4.69 22.36
C ASN A 266 10.95 -4.41 23.82
N LEU A 267 11.73 -3.60 24.51
CA LEU A 267 11.43 -3.10 25.86
C LEU A 267 11.34 -1.59 25.81
N GLY A 268 10.32 -1.02 26.47
CA GLY A 268 10.08 0.42 26.52
C GLY A 268 9.82 0.89 27.94
N LEU A 269 10.32 2.09 28.24
CA LEU A 269 10.02 2.83 29.46
C LEU A 269 9.55 4.22 29.03
N ALA A 270 8.38 4.63 29.52
CA ALA A 270 7.84 5.96 29.27
C ALA A 270 7.62 6.69 30.60
N TYR A 271 8.03 7.96 30.64
CA TYR A 271 7.79 8.86 31.76
C TYR A 271 7.01 10.08 31.28
N ASN A 272 5.86 10.34 31.90
CA ASN A 272 5.02 11.50 31.62
C ASN A 272 5.10 12.48 32.80
N PHE A 273 5.38 13.75 32.50
CA PHE A 273 5.52 14.86 33.44
C PHE A 273 4.23 15.65 33.60
#